data_AF-A0A0P0E8U5-F1
#
_entry.id   AF-A0A0P0E8U5-F1
#
_cell.length_a   1.000
_cell.length_b   1.000
_cell.length_c   1.000
_cell.angle_alpha   90.00
_cell.angle_beta   90.00
_cell.angle_gamma   90.00
#
_symmetry.space_group_name_H-M   'P 1'
#
loop_
_entity.id
_entity.type
_entity.pdbx_description
1 polymer ?
#
loop_
_entity_poly.entity_id
_entity_poly.type
_entity_poly.pdbx_seq_one_letter_code
_entity_poly.pdbx_strand_id
1 'polypeptide(L)'
;MLQLVVLAAALAALRSPRARRHAAIALAVSLFVNVWTVGTVGMLRAAETRDYAGVSTYAQEHAATFPGRKGYDSAEHADDVYHFASYEEAVARTEELMRLVREEITAQTGIVWVEYAPAETRTVPNGYGGDSMYLEYRPSVWVADRAVTDVAEKTAIAEAYVRIVEAHDPSAYISQRNDPDEWGDYADEDFQHRRWGGDDIATQHTWQTAAWLDEFGMALEIVDLSAPTADDDLLSYRAYVEQYVGEPREGVILSINPVDAVPEAQRAEFVERMQEYPDL
;
A
#
# COMPACT_ATOMS: atom_id res chain seq x y z
N MET A 1 5.16 42.84 -4.12
CA MET A 1 5.27 44.30 -3.91
C MET A 1 4.07 44.89 -3.15
N LEU A 2 2.82 44.53 -3.47
CA LEU A 2 1.61 45.02 -2.79
C LEU A 2 1.56 44.71 -1.28
N GLN A 3 2.03 43.53 -0.87
CA GLN A 3 2.02 43.09 0.53
C GLN A 3 2.93 43.92 1.45
N LEU A 4 4.07 44.39 0.94
CA LEU A 4 4.97 45.26 1.71
C LEU A 4 4.35 46.64 1.93
N VAL A 5 3.56 47.13 0.97
CA VAL A 5 2.80 48.39 1.08
C VAL A 5 1.67 48.25 2.10
N VAL A 6 0.95 47.13 2.09
CA VAL A 6 -0.12 46.84 3.07
C VAL A 6 0.44 46.69 4.49
N LEU A 7 1.59 46.02 4.64
CA LEU A 7 2.26 45.85 5.92
C LEU A 7 2.76 47.20 6.48
N ALA A 8 3.35 48.05 5.63
CA ALA A 8 3.79 49.38 6.01
C ALA A 8 2.61 50.30 6.41
N ALA A 9 1.48 50.21 5.69
CA ALA A 9 0.27 50.96 6.02
C ALA A 9 -0.38 50.48 7.34
N ALA A 10 -0.39 49.18 7.61
CA ALA A 10 -0.88 48.62 8.87
C ALA A 10 -0.01 49.04 10.08
N LEU A 11 1.31 49.04 9.92
CA LEU A 11 2.26 49.51 10.93
C LEU A 11 2.11 51.02 11.21
N ALA A 12 1.86 51.83 10.18
CA ALA A 12 1.59 53.26 10.33
C ALA A 12 0.26 53.53 11.07
N ALA A 13 -0.78 52.73 10.81
CA ALA A 13 -2.09 52.87 11.44
C ALA A 13 -2.13 52.50 12.94
N LEU A 14 -1.19 51.69 13.43
CA LEU A 14 -1.08 51.31 14.85
C LEU A 14 -0.67 52.45 15.79
N ARG A 15 -0.14 53.56 15.25
CA ARG A 15 0.27 54.75 16.02
C ARG A 15 -0.88 55.68 16.43
N SER A 16 -2.09 55.49 15.89
CA SER A 16 -3.28 56.29 16.22
C SER A 16 -4.28 55.45 17.03
N PRO A 17 -4.71 55.90 18.23
CA PRO A 17 -5.64 55.14 19.08
C PRO A 17 -7.00 54.86 18.41
N ARG A 18 -7.46 55.76 17.53
CA ARG A 18 -8.74 55.63 16.81
C ARG A 18 -8.65 54.74 15.56
N ALA A 19 -7.46 54.59 14.98
CA ALA A 19 -7.25 53.78 13.77
C ALA A 19 -6.96 52.30 14.06
N ARG A 20 -6.63 51.94 15.31
CA ARG A 20 -6.27 50.56 15.71
C ARG A 20 -7.34 49.52 15.40
N ARG A 21 -8.63 49.84 15.55
CA ARG A 21 -9.71 48.88 15.25
C ARG A 21 -9.78 48.54 13.77
N HIS A 22 -9.66 49.52 12.89
CA HIS A 22 -9.67 49.30 11.45
C HIS A 22 -8.38 48.65 10.96
N ALA A 23 -7.23 48.98 11.56
CA ALA A 23 -5.96 48.32 11.27
C ALA A 23 -5.99 46.83 11.66
N ALA A 24 -6.57 46.49 12.82
CA ALA A 24 -6.71 45.10 13.25
C ALA A 24 -7.62 44.29 12.32
N ILE A 25 -8.74 44.88 11.85
CA ILE A 25 -9.63 44.23 10.89
C ILE A 25 -8.93 44.04 9.54
N ALA A 26 -8.23 45.06 9.03
CA ALA A 26 -7.48 44.94 7.77
C ALA A 26 -6.34 43.92 7.85
N LEU A 27 -5.67 43.82 9.00
CA LEU A 27 -4.64 42.82 9.26
C LEU A 27 -5.24 41.41 9.31
N ALA A 28 -6.39 41.24 9.99
CA ALA A 28 -7.11 39.98 10.05
C ALA A 28 -7.56 39.54 8.65
N VAL A 29 -8.16 40.44 7.86
CA VAL A 29 -8.56 40.15 6.47
C VAL A 29 -7.34 39.82 5.60
N SER A 30 -6.21 40.52 5.76
CA SER A 30 -4.99 40.21 5.00
C SER A 30 -4.34 38.89 5.41
N LEU A 31 -4.46 38.49 6.69
CA LEU A 31 -4.03 37.19 7.18
C LEU A 31 -4.95 36.06 6.69
N PHE A 32 -6.25 36.31 6.57
CA PHE A 32 -7.21 35.34 6.02
C PHE A 32 -7.14 35.22 4.49
N VAL A 33 -6.89 36.32 3.78
CA VAL A 33 -6.70 36.36 2.31
C VAL A 33 -5.20 36.35 1.99
N ASN A 34 -4.43 35.57 2.73
CA ASN A 34 -3.04 35.35 2.39
C ASN A 34 -2.96 34.44 1.16
N VAL A 35 -1.87 34.54 0.40
CA VAL A 35 -1.60 33.73 -0.80
C VAL A 35 -1.71 32.21 -0.50
N TRP A 36 -1.48 31.82 0.75
CA TRP A 36 -1.71 30.46 1.25
C TRP A 36 -3.17 30.01 1.22
N THR A 37 -4.14 30.85 1.60
CA THR A 37 -5.56 30.46 1.68
C THR A 37 -6.22 30.38 0.30
N VAL A 38 -5.75 31.18 -0.66
CA VAL A 38 -6.18 31.08 -2.06
C VAL A 38 -5.49 29.90 -2.76
N GLY A 39 -4.25 29.59 -2.39
CA GLY A 39 -3.53 28.39 -2.85
C GLY A 39 -4.13 27.07 -2.31
N THR A 40 -4.57 27.04 -1.05
CA THR A 40 -5.16 25.83 -0.45
C THR A 40 -6.56 25.52 -0.98
N VAL A 41 -7.39 26.52 -1.29
CA VAL A 41 -8.71 26.28 -1.91
C VAL A 41 -8.58 25.80 -3.36
N GLY A 42 -7.55 26.25 -4.09
CA GLY A 42 -7.21 25.73 -5.42
C GLY A 42 -6.67 24.29 -5.38
N MET A 43 -5.78 23.99 -4.43
CA MET A 43 -5.24 22.64 -4.24
C MET A 43 -6.28 21.63 -3.73
N LEU A 44 -7.19 22.02 -2.83
CA LEU A 44 -8.26 21.14 -2.33
C LEU A 44 -9.23 20.76 -3.45
N ARG A 45 -9.59 21.71 -4.33
CA ARG A 45 -10.45 21.42 -5.47
C ARG A 45 -9.73 20.59 -6.54
N ALA A 46 -8.47 20.89 -6.84
CA ALA A 46 -7.68 20.12 -7.82
C ALA A 46 -7.33 18.71 -7.34
N ALA A 47 -7.12 18.50 -6.04
CA ALA A 47 -6.91 17.16 -5.47
C ALA A 47 -8.19 16.30 -5.51
N GLU A 48 -9.37 16.95 -5.45
CA GLU A 48 -10.68 16.27 -5.47
C GLU A 48 -11.22 16.08 -6.90
N THR A 49 -10.92 16.99 -7.84
CA THR A 49 -11.42 16.96 -9.23
C THR A 49 -10.39 16.58 -10.28
N ARG A 50 -9.11 16.45 -9.92
CA ARG A 50 -7.97 16.18 -10.84
C ARG A 50 -7.86 17.15 -12.02
N ASP A 51 -8.39 18.37 -11.88
CA ASP A 51 -8.36 19.41 -12.93
C ASP A 51 -7.43 20.54 -12.50
N TYR A 52 -6.25 20.60 -13.13
CA TYR A 52 -5.21 21.61 -12.91
C TYR A 52 -5.25 22.73 -13.96
N ALA A 53 -6.24 22.75 -14.86
CA ALA A 53 -6.29 23.69 -15.97
C ALA A 53 -6.30 25.16 -15.48
N GLY A 54 -5.24 25.90 -15.81
CA GLY A 54 -5.14 27.35 -15.64
C GLY A 54 -4.26 27.87 -14.50
N VAL A 55 -3.58 27.00 -13.73
CA VAL A 55 -2.62 27.41 -12.67
C VAL A 55 -1.24 26.75 -12.84
N SER A 56 -1.15 25.70 -13.65
CA SER A 56 0.08 24.95 -13.95
C SER A 56 0.97 25.65 -14.98
N THR A 57 2.29 25.48 -14.83
CA THR A 57 3.23 25.84 -15.90
C THR A 57 3.24 24.73 -16.96
N TYR A 58 3.63 25.06 -18.21
CA TYR A 58 3.80 24.06 -19.27
C TYR A 58 4.68 22.87 -18.83
N ALA A 59 5.73 23.13 -18.07
CA ALA A 59 6.60 22.08 -17.55
C ALA A 59 5.88 21.14 -16.56
N GLN A 60 4.94 21.66 -15.76
CA GLN A 60 4.12 20.85 -14.86
C GLN A 60 3.06 20.06 -15.62
N GLU A 61 2.44 20.66 -16.64
CA GLU A 61 1.49 19.96 -17.52
C GLU A 61 2.17 18.83 -18.31
N HIS A 62 3.38 19.08 -18.82
CA HIS A 62 4.20 18.07 -19.47
C HIS A 62 4.61 16.96 -18.48
N ALA A 63 5.09 17.30 -17.29
CA ALA A 63 5.44 16.28 -16.29
C ALA A 63 4.22 15.44 -15.86
N ALA A 64 3.02 16.02 -15.84
CA ALA A 64 1.79 15.30 -15.53
C ALA A 64 1.43 14.23 -16.59
N THR A 65 2.00 14.28 -17.81
CA THR A 65 1.82 13.25 -18.83
C THR A 65 2.93 12.20 -18.86
N PHE A 66 3.87 12.24 -17.89
CA PHE A 66 4.94 11.27 -17.75
C PHE A 66 4.36 9.84 -17.64
N PRO A 67 4.78 8.90 -18.52
CA PRO A 67 4.20 7.56 -18.56
C PRO A 67 4.70 6.63 -17.45
N GLY A 68 5.84 6.93 -16.83
CA GLY A 68 6.41 6.16 -15.72
C GLY A 68 5.98 6.63 -14.33
N ARG A 69 6.62 6.10 -13.30
CA ARG A 69 6.44 6.47 -11.89
C ARG A 69 7.66 7.27 -11.41
N LYS A 70 7.41 8.47 -10.89
CA LYS A 70 8.43 9.33 -10.31
C LYS A 70 9.31 8.59 -9.30
N GLY A 71 10.61 8.65 -9.51
CA GLY A 71 11.62 8.08 -8.60
C GLY A 71 11.81 6.56 -8.73
N TYR A 72 11.10 5.92 -9.65
CA TYR A 72 11.24 4.50 -9.98
C TYR A 72 11.71 4.33 -11.42
N ASP A 73 11.01 4.97 -12.35
CA ASP A 73 11.28 4.82 -13.78
C ASP A 73 12.05 6.06 -14.26
N SER A 74 13.06 5.82 -15.09
CA SER A 74 13.76 6.85 -15.87
C SER A 74 13.87 6.42 -17.32
N ALA A 75 14.10 7.35 -18.23
CA ALA A 75 14.24 7.03 -19.65
C ALA A 75 15.34 5.99 -19.94
N GLU A 76 16.40 5.97 -19.12
CA GLU A 76 17.51 5.00 -19.21
C GLU A 76 17.07 3.55 -18.92
N HIS A 77 16.08 3.37 -18.03
CA HIS A 77 15.61 2.05 -17.59
C HIS A 77 14.27 1.65 -18.23
N ALA A 78 13.78 2.41 -19.21
CA ALA A 78 12.49 2.13 -19.84
C ALA A 78 12.45 0.76 -20.53
N ASP A 79 13.59 0.31 -21.08
CA ASP A 79 13.71 -1.00 -21.73
C ASP A 79 13.59 -2.17 -20.74
N ASP A 80 13.83 -1.94 -19.43
CA ASP A 80 13.66 -2.96 -18.39
C ASP A 80 12.20 -3.42 -18.29
N VAL A 81 11.24 -2.63 -18.78
CA VAL A 81 9.83 -3.04 -18.86
C VAL A 81 9.66 -4.34 -19.61
N TYR A 82 10.50 -4.66 -20.61
CA TYR A 82 10.43 -5.95 -21.32
C TYR A 82 11.07 -7.11 -20.53
N HIS A 83 11.89 -6.82 -19.54
CA HIS A 83 12.49 -7.82 -18.66
C HIS A 83 11.57 -8.21 -17.51
N PHE A 84 10.65 -7.33 -17.09
CA PHE A 84 9.60 -7.65 -16.13
C PHE A 84 8.40 -8.33 -16.80
N ALA A 85 7.52 -8.94 -16.01
CA ALA A 85 6.25 -9.48 -16.48
C ALA A 85 5.30 -8.35 -16.93
N SER A 86 4.51 -8.61 -17.97
CA SER A 86 3.39 -7.72 -18.35
C SER A 86 2.30 -7.74 -17.30
N TYR A 87 1.39 -6.77 -17.33
CA TYR A 87 0.22 -6.76 -16.44
C TYR A 87 -0.57 -8.07 -16.51
N GLU A 88 -0.85 -8.54 -17.73
CA GLU A 88 -1.61 -9.77 -17.96
C GLU A 88 -0.89 -11.02 -17.42
N GLU A 89 0.44 -11.08 -17.59
CA GLU A 89 1.26 -12.17 -17.04
C GLU A 89 1.31 -12.13 -15.51
N ALA A 90 1.45 -10.94 -14.91
CA ALA A 90 1.45 -10.76 -13.47
C ALA A 90 0.11 -11.21 -12.85
N VAL A 91 -1.01 -10.83 -13.46
CA VAL A 91 -2.35 -11.29 -13.06
C VAL A 91 -2.43 -12.82 -13.13
N ALA A 92 -2.07 -13.41 -14.27
CA ALA A 92 -2.16 -14.86 -14.46
C ALA A 92 -1.31 -15.65 -13.46
N ARG A 93 -0.09 -15.18 -13.17
CA ARG A 93 0.83 -15.83 -12.22
C ARG A 93 0.32 -15.75 -10.77
N THR A 94 -0.14 -14.57 -10.35
CA THR A 94 -0.67 -14.38 -8.99
C THR A 94 -1.94 -15.18 -8.76
N GLU A 95 -2.87 -15.21 -9.74
CA GLU A 95 -4.09 -16.03 -9.65
C GLU A 95 -3.77 -17.53 -9.58
N GLU A 96 -2.82 -17.99 -10.40
CA GLU A 96 -2.42 -19.40 -10.43
C GLU A 96 -1.78 -19.83 -9.11
N LEU A 97 -0.83 -19.07 -8.57
CA LEU A 97 -0.21 -19.40 -7.28
C LEU A 97 -1.23 -19.39 -6.13
N MET A 98 -2.09 -18.38 -6.08
CA MET A 98 -3.18 -18.30 -5.10
C MET A 98 -4.11 -19.52 -5.18
N ARG A 99 -4.44 -19.97 -6.40
CA ARG A 99 -5.26 -21.16 -6.62
C ARG A 99 -4.55 -22.43 -6.13
N LEU A 100 -3.29 -22.63 -6.53
CA LEU A 100 -2.49 -23.81 -6.17
C LEU A 100 -2.33 -23.96 -4.65
N VAL A 101 -1.99 -22.87 -3.96
CA VAL A 101 -1.83 -22.88 -2.49
C VAL A 101 -3.15 -23.26 -1.81
N ARG A 102 -4.26 -22.64 -2.22
CA ARG A 102 -5.58 -22.93 -1.66
C ARG A 102 -6.01 -24.38 -1.89
N GLU A 103 -5.79 -24.91 -3.09
CA GLU A 103 -6.12 -26.30 -3.42
C GLU A 103 -5.32 -27.29 -2.57
N GLU A 104 -4.02 -27.05 -2.41
CA GLU A 104 -3.17 -27.91 -1.60
C GLU A 104 -3.57 -27.88 -0.12
N ILE A 105 -3.78 -26.69 0.46
CA ILE A 105 -4.24 -26.55 1.85
C ILE A 105 -5.61 -27.23 2.02
N THR A 106 -6.53 -27.05 1.07
CA THR A 106 -7.86 -27.70 1.08
C THR A 106 -7.72 -29.22 1.09
N ALA A 107 -6.85 -29.78 0.24
CA ALA A 107 -6.65 -31.21 0.13
C ALA A 107 -6.12 -31.84 1.43
N GLN A 108 -5.31 -31.11 2.21
CA GLN A 108 -4.72 -31.61 3.44
C GLN A 108 -5.60 -31.42 4.68
N THR A 109 -6.32 -30.32 4.74
CA THR A 109 -7.01 -29.86 5.97
C THR A 109 -8.53 -29.87 5.86
N GLY A 110 -9.06 -29.94 4.64
CA GLY A 110 -10.49 -29.77 4.37
C GLY A 110 -11.00 -28.35 4.58
N ILE A 111 -10.13 -27.35 4.75
CA ILE A 111 -10.51 -25.92 4.80
C ILE A 111 -11.27 -25.53 3.53
N VAL A 112 -12.34 -24.77 3.69
CA VAL A 112 -13.03 -24.13 2.57
C VAL A 112 -12.67 -22.65 2.56
N TRP A 113 -12.35 -22.13 1.37
CA TRP A 113 -11.93 -20.74 1.20
C TRP A 113 -13.13 -19.85 0.85
N VAL A 114 -13.23 -18.73 1.56
CA VAL A 114 -14.16 -17.64 1.28
C VAL A 114 -13.37 -16.49 0.66
N GLU A 115 -13.84 -15.99 -0.48
CA GLU A 115 -13.28 -14.77 -1.06
C GLU A 115 -13.71 -13.60 -0.19
N TYR A 116 -12.71 -12.91 0.35
CA TYR A 116 -12.94 -11.84 1.30
C TYR A 116 -12.95 -10.47 0.61
N ALA A 117 -11.87 -10.18 -0.13
CA ALA A 117 -11.78 -9.00 -0.97
C ALA A 117 -11.61 -9.49 -2.42
N PRO A 118 -12.48 -9.06 -3.36
CA PRO A 118 -12.30 -9.42 -4.75
C PRO A 118 -11.08 -8.72 -5.33
N ALA A 119 -10.54 -9.30 -6.40
CA ALA A 119 -9.45 -8.67 -7.11
C ALA A 119 -9.89 -7.32 -7.72
N GLU A 120 -8.98 -6.35 -7.68
CA GLU A 120 -9.22 -4.99 -8.18
C GLU A 120 -8.07 -4.53 -9.08
N THR A 121 -8.42 -3.72 -10.08
CA THR A 121 -7.45 -3.04 -10.94
C THR A 121 -7.62 -1.54 -10.78
N ARG A 122 -6.51 -0.80 -10.64
CA ARG A 122 -6.53 0.66 -10.63
C ARG A 122 -5.38 1.26 -11.42
N THR A 123 -5.56 2.50 -11.86
CA THR A 123 -4.46 3.28 -12.43
C THR A 123 -3.46 3.66 -11.34
N VAL A 124 -2.19 3.73 -11.72
CA VAL A 124 -1.12 4.15 -10.83
C VAL A 124 -0.78 5.62 -11.08
N PRO A 125 -0.72 6.48 -10.05
CA PRO A 125 -0.29 7.86 -10.23
C PRO A 125 1.18 7.94 -10.66
N ASN A 126 1.51 8.86 -11.58
CA ASN A 126 2.90 9.08 -12.00
C ASN A 126 3.74 9.90 -11.02
N GLY A 127 3.12 10.47 -9.97
CA GLY A 127 3.79 11.29 -8.96
C GLY A 127 4.08 12.74 -9.37
N TYR A 128 3.64 13.15 -10.57
CA TYR A 128 3.73 14.51 -11.10
C TYR A 128 2.35 15.18 -11.26
N GLY A 129 1.27 14.52 -10.82
CA GLY A 129 -0.10 15.04 -10.85
C GLY A 129 -0.99 14.43 -11.94
N GLY A 130 -0.49 13.43 -12.67
CA GLY A 130 -1.28 12.61 -13.59
C GLY A 130 -1.16 11.12 -13.29
N ASP A 131 -1.68 10.31 -14.21
CA ASP A 131 -1.61 8.85 -14.18
C ASP A 131 -0.41 8.37 -15.01
N SER A 132 0.25 7.31 -14.55
CA SER A 132 1.24 6.56 -15.32
C SER A 132 0.54 5.56 -16.24
N MET A 133 1.30 4.87 -17.08
CA MET A 133 0.80 3.76 -17.90
C MET A 133 0.80 2.41 -17.14
N TYR A 134 1.20 2.40 -15.86
CA TYR A 134 1.11 1.21 -15.01
C TYR A 134 -0.34 1.02 -14.55
N LEU A 135 -0.74 -0.25 -14.49
CA LEU A 135 -1.90 -0.71 -13.75
C LEU A 135 -1.43 -1.43 -12.50
N GLU A 136 -2.06 -1.13 -11.37
CA GLU A 136 -1.90 -1.91 -10.15
C GLU A 136 -2.97 -2.99 -10.15
N TYR A 137 -2.54 -4.24 -10.10
CA TYR A 137 -3.37 -5.39 -9.78
C TYR A 137 -3.33 -5.65 -8.28
N ARG A 138 -4.50 -5.69 -7.64
CA ARG A 138 -4.67 -6.14 -6.25
C ARG A 138 -5.35 -7.51 -6.31
N PRO A 139 -4.61 -8.61 -6.06
CA PRO A 139 -5.21 -9.94 -6.06
C PRO A 139 -6.28 -10.09 -4.98
N SER A 140 -7.23 -11.01 -5.19
CA SER A 140 -8.23 -11.33 -4.17
C SER A 140 -7.58 -11.79 -2.86
N VAL A 141 -8.15 -11.39 -1.73
CA VAL A 141 -7.78 -11.93 -0.41
C VAL A 141 -8.72 -13.08 -0.09
N TRP A 142 -8.15 -14.19 0.39
CA TRP A 142 -8.91 -15.40 0.71
C TRP A 142 -8.75 -15.76 2.19
N VAL A 143 -9.85 -16.18 2.80
CA VAL A 143 -9.88 -16.54 4.22
C VAL A 143 -10.51 -17.92 4.41
N ALA A 144 -10.08 -18.65 5.44
CA ALA A 144 -10.71 -19.92 5.81
C ALA A 144 -12.13 -19.70 6.37
N ASP A 145 -13.00 -20.68 6.16
CA ASP A 145 -14.36 -20.72 6.70
C ASP A 145 -14.44 -20.98 8.21
N ARG A 146 -13.31 -21.34 8.82
CA ARG A 146 -13.20 -21.70 10.24
C ARG A 146 -11.88 -21.27 10.86
N ALA A 147 -11.88 -21.23 12.19
CA ALA A 147 -10.67 -21.11 13.00
C ALA A 147 -9.74 -22.33 12.83
N VAL A 148 -8.44 -22.09 13.03
CA VAL A 148 -7.42 -23.15 13.10
C VAL A 148 -6.62 -22.96 14.39
N THR A 149 -6.85 -23.84 15.36
CA THR A 149 -6.26 -23.75 16.70
C THR A 149 -5.26 -24.87 16.99
N ASP A 150 -5.38 -26.01 16.31
CA ASP A 150 -4.49 -27.14 16.50
C ASP A 150 -3.11 -26.87 15.89
N VAL A 151 -2.05 -27.04 16.68
CA VAL A 151 -0.68 -26.74 16.25
C VAL A 151 -0.24 -27.63 15.09
N ALA A 152 -0.63 -28.91 15.07
CA ALA A 152 -0.26 -29.79 13.97
C ALA A 152 -0.94 -29.38 12.67
N GLU A 153 -2.20 -28.93 12.73
CA GLU A 153 -2.89 -28.34 11.58
C GLU A 153 -2.23 -27.04 11.09
N LYS A 154 -1.87 -26.11 12.00
CA LYS A 154 -1.15 -24.88 11.64
C LYS A 154 0.16 -25.18 10.91
N THR A 155 0.95 -26.12 11.44
CA THR A 155 2.20 -26.58 10.82
C THR A 155 1.94 -27.16 9.43
N ALA A 156 0.95 -28.04 9.26
CA ALA A 156 0.63 -28.62 7.96
C ALA A 156 0.25 -27.56 6.91
N ILE A 157 -0.49 -26.52 7.31
CA ILE A 157 -0.86 -25.41 6.43
C ILE A 157 0.39 -24.61 6.02
N ALA A 158 1.25 -24.26 6.97
CA ALA A 158 2.48 -23.54 6.68
C ALA A 158 3.42 -24.35 5.76
N GLU A 159 3.60 -25.64 6.03
CA GLU A 159 4.40 -26.53 5.17
C GLU A 159 3.81 -26.69 3.76
N ALA A 160 2.48 -26.71 3.64
CA ALA A 160 1.80 -26.74 2.35
C ALA A 160 2.03 -25.46 1.54
N TYR A 161 1.92 -24.30 2.20
CA TYR A 161 2.25 -23.02 1.61
C TYR A 161 3.69 -22.98 1.10
N VAL A 162 4.67 -23.30 1.96
CA VAL A 162 6.10 -23.29 1.61
C VAL A 162 6.36 -24.16 0.39
N ARG A 163 5.91 -25.42 0.42
CA ARG A 163 6.14 -26.38 -0.67
C ARG A 163 5.59 -25.91 -2.02
N ILE A 164 4.39 -25.33 -2.03
CA ILE A 164 3.78 -24.84 -3.27
C ILE A 164 4.52 -23.61 -3.79
N VAL A 165 4.89 -22.68 -2.91
CA VAL A 165 5.67 -21.49 -3.30
C VAL A 165 7.02 -21.91 -3.86
N GLU A 166 7.79 -22.77 -3.18
CA GLU A 166 9.09 -23.25 -3.66
C GLU A 166 8.99 -24.01 -5.00
N ALA A 167 7.90 -24.77 -5.19
CA ALA A 167 7.67 -25.47 -6.45
C ALA A 167 7.31 -24.52 -7.60
N HIS A 168 6.65 -23.40 -7.29
CA HIS A 168 6.27 -22.38 -8.27
C HIS A 168 7.44 -21.47 -8.63
N ASP A 169 8.21 -21.04 -7.63
CA ASP A 169 9.38 -20.20 -7.76
C ASP A 169 10.51 -20.72 -6.85
N PRO A 170 11.45 -21.51 -7.39
CA PRO A 170 12.58 -22.04 -6.62
C PRO A 170 13.58 -20.98 -6.12
N SER A 171 13.48 -19.74 -6.62
CA SER A 171 14.29 -18.60 -6.17
C SER A 171 13.62 -17.81 -5.05
N ALA A 172 12.35 -18.08 -4.75
CA ALA A 172 11.61 -17.36 -3.74
C ALA A 172 12.33 -17.39 -2.39
N TYR A 173 12.47 -16.22 -1.78
CA TYR A 173 12.90 -16.13 -0.39
C TYR A 173 11.68 -16.32 0.52
N ILE A 174 11.74 -17.28 1.44
CA ILE A 174 10.63 -17.61 2.34
C ILE A 174 11.11 -17.47 3.79
N SER A 175 10.27 -16.86 4.63
CA SER A 175 10.56 -16.59 6.05
C SER A 175 9.36 -16.96 6.91
N GLN A 176 9.62 -17.68 8.01
CA GLN A 176 8.66 -17.88 9.07
C GLN A 176 8.75 -16.69 10.04
N ARG A 177 7.94 -15.66 9.78
CA ARG A 177 8.04 -14.33 10.43
C ARG A 177 7.84 -14.37 11.95
N ASN A 178 7.09 -15.34 12.44
CA ASN A 178 6.83 -15.53 13.87
C ASN A 178 7.85 -16.44 14.57
N ASP A 179 8.85 -16.96 13.85
CA ASP A 179 9.95 -17.72 14.44
C ASP A 179 10.93 -16.76 15.15
N PRO A 180 11.14 -16.88 16.48
CA PRO A 180 12.08 -16.05 17.21
C PRO A 180 13.53 -16.15 16.69
N ASP A 181 13.91 -17.30 16.14
CA ASP A 181 15.26 -17.49 15.59
C ASP A 181 15.47 -16.62 14.32
N GLU A 182 14.39 -16.15 13.67
CA GLU A 182 14.43 -15.29 12.48
C GLU A 182 14.35 -13.78 12.78
N TRP A 183 14.05 -13.36 14.02
CA TRP A 183 13.85 -11.94 14.34
C TRP A 183 15.14 -11.10 14.27
N GLY A 184 16.28 -11.75 14.52
CA GLY A 184 17.61 -11.12 14.52
C GLY A 184 17.88 -10.22 15.73
N ASP A 185 19.16 -9.88 15.93
CA ASP A 185 19.69 -9.24 17.15
C ASP A 185 19.14 -7.83 17.48
N TYR A 186 18.45 -7.19 16.53
CA TYR A 186 17.93 -5.83 16.67
C TYR A 186 16.40 -5.76 16.76
N ALA A 187 15.73 -6.90 16.82
CA ALA A 187 14.30 -6.92 17.03
C ALA A 187 13.94 -6.39 18.42
N ASP A 188 12.89 -5.57 18.47
CA ASP A 188 12.26 -5.18 19.73
C ASP A 188 11.47 -6.40 20.26
N GLU A 189 12.02 -7.10 21.25
CA GLU A 189 11.42 -8.30 21.85
C GLU A 189 10.00 -8.04 22.36
N ASP A 190 9.76 -6.89 23.01
CA ASP A 190 8.43 -6.52 23.50
C ASP A 190 7.43 -6.35 22.36
N PHE A 191 7.87 -5.76 21.24
CA PHE A 191 7.05 -5.67 20.03
C PHE A 191 6.76 -7.05 19.44
N GLN A 192 7.76 -7.93 19.32
CA GLN A 192 7.58 -9.26 18.75
C GLN A 192 6.67 -10.12 19.62
N HIS A 193 6.83 -10.08 20.94
CA HIS A 193 5.95 -10.80 21.87
C HIS A 193 4.50 -10.32 21.79
N ARG A 194 4.25 -9.01 21.67
CA ARG A 194 2.90 -8.49 21.41
C ARG A 194 2.36 -8.91 20.05
N ARG A 195 3.20 -8.92 19.01
CA ARG A 195 2.78 -9.25 17.64
C ARG A 195 2.46 -10.74 17.45
N TRP A 196 3.19 -11.63 18.11
CA TRP A 196 3.12 -13.08 17.87
C TRP A 196 2.54 -13.87 19.04
N GLY A 197 2.74 -13.43 20.28
CA GLY A 197 2.25 -14.11 21.49
C GLY A 197 3.34 -14.76 22.35
N GLY A 198 4.62 -14.45 22.12
CA GLY A 198 5.76 -14.95 22.90
C GLY A 198 6.81 -15.64 22.02
N ASP A 199 7.71 -16.39 22.64
CA ASP A 199 8.82 -17.09 21.94
C ASP A 199 8.46 -18.50 21.47
N ASP A 200 7.58 -19.20 22.17
CA ASP A 200 7.20 -20.55 21.75
C ASP A 200 6.15 -20.48 20.64
N ILE A 201 6.58 -20.74 19.40
CA ILE A 201 5.75 -20.80 18.19
C ILE A 201 4.48 -21.63 18.41
N ALA A 202 4.57 -22.76 19.13
CA ALA A 202 3.42 -23.62 19.39
C ALA A 202 2.33 -22.95 20.24
N THR A 203 2.68 -21.91 21.00
CA THR A 203 1.77 -21.16 21.87
C THR A 203 1.39 -19.78 21.34
N GLN A 204 2.02 -19.34 20.25
CA GLN A 204 1.75 -18.06 19.62
C GLN A 204 0.33 -17.99 19.03
N HIS A 205 -0.31 -16.83 19.19
CA HIS A 205 -1.65 -16.55 18.67
C HIS A 205 -1.63 -16.18 17.18
N THR A 206 -0.50 -15.70 16.65
CA THR A 206 -0.39 -15.37 15.23
C THR A 206 0.81 -16.06 14.62
N TRP A 207 0.58 -16.80 13.55
CA TRP A 207 1.61 -17.37 12.70
C TRP A 207 1.62 -16.63 11.38
N GLN A 208 2.80 -16.36 10.83
CA GLN A 208 2.91 -15.77 9.51
C GLN A 208 4.10 -16.35 8.76
N THR A 209 3.82 -16.90 7.59
CA THR A 209 4.84 -17.33 6.63
C THR A 209 4.75 -16.39 5.43
N ALA A 210 5.84 -15.69 5.13
CA ALA A 210 5.91 -14.74 4.02
C ALA A 210 6.88 -15.25 2.96
N ALA A 211 6.54 -15.03 1.70
CA ALA A 211 7.38 -15.32 0.55
C ALA A 211 7.59 -14.06 -0.28
N TRP A 212 8.81 -13.87 -0.77
CA TRP A 212 9.17 -12.84 -1.73
C TRP A 212 9.66 -13.54 -2.99
N LEU A 213 8.81 -13.49 -4.01
CA LEU A 213 9.09 -13.93 -5.37
C LEU A 213 9.69 -12.74 -6.15
N ASP A 214 10.27 -13.01 -7.32
CA ASP A 214 10.89 -11.98 -8.15
C ASP A 214 9.93 -10.81 -8.46
N GLU A 215 8.64 -11.10 -8.69
CA GLU A 215 7.66 -10.09 -9.08
C GLU A 215 6.74 -9.60 -7.96
N PHE A 216 6.52 -10.39 -6.91
CA PHE A 216 5.56 -10.04 -5.85
C PHE A 216 5.83 -10.78 -4.54
N GLY A 217 5.28 -10.23 -3.46
CA GLY A 217 5.26 -10.90 -2.15
C GLY A 217 3.93 -11.61 -1.90
N MET A 218 3.97 -12.76 -1.24
CA MET A 218 2.81 -13.51 -0.78
C MET A 218 2.91 -13.77 0.72
N ALA A 219 1.77 -13.82 1.41
CA ALA A 219 1.73 -14.11 2.83
C ALA A 219 0.57 -15.05 3.19
N LEU A 220 0.90 -16.03 4.02
CA LEU A 220 -0.02 -16.85 4.77
C LEU A 220 0.01 -16.36 6.22
N GLU A 221 -1.13 -15.98 6.77
CA GLU A 221 -1.29 -15.65 8.19
C GLU A 221 -2.32 -16.59 8.83
N ILE A 222 -2.05 -17.07 10.05
CA ILE A 222 -2.99 -17.84 10.86
C ILE A 222 -3.17 -17.12 12.18
N VAL A 223 -4.42 -16.80 12.50
CA VAL A 223 -4.81 -16.13 13.74
C VAL A 223 -5.61 -17.11 14.59
N ASP A 224 -5.11 -17.41 15.78
CA ASP A 224 -5.74 -18.27 16.77
C ASP A 224 -5.97 -17.48 18.05
N LEU A 225 -7.21 -17.05 18.28
CA LEU A 225 -7.56 -16.26 19.45
C LEU A 225 -7.84 -17.11 20.69
N SER A 226 -7.74 -18.44 20.58
CA SER A 226 -7.76 -19.35 21.74
C SER A 226 -6.42 -19.39 22.47
N ALA A 227 -5.34 -19.04 21.77
CA ALA A 227 -4.01 -18.93 22.36
C ALA A 227 -3.92 -17.75 23.34
N PRO A 228 -3.15 -17.86 24.43
CA PRO A 228 -2.98 -16.76 25.38
C PRO A 228 -2.42 -15.51 24.70
N THR A 229 -3.04 -14.37 24.96
CA THR A 229 -2.49 -13.06 24.60
C THR A 229 -2.58 -12.12 25.79
N ALA A 230 -1.53 -11.32 25.99
CA ALA A 230 -1.54 -10.23 26.96
C ALA A 230 -2.07 -8.93 26.36
N ASP A 231 -2.43 -8.95 25.07
CA ASP A 231 -2.76 -7.77 24.28
C ASP A 231 -4.27 -7.65 24.04
N ASP A 232 -4.93 -6.79 24.81
CA ASP A 232 -6.34 -6.43 24.62
C ASP A 232 -6.58 -5.72 23.27
N ASP A 233 -5.53 -5.15 22.65
CA ASP A 233 -5.63 -4.45 21.37
C ASP A 233 -5.81 -5.44 20.21
N LEU A 234 -5.23 -6.64 20.28
CA LEU A 234 -5.45 -7.68 19.25
C LEU A 234 -6.92 -8.09 19.19
N LEU A 235 -7.54 -8.36 20.34
CA LEU A 235 -8.95 -8.76 20.40
C LEU A 235 -9.87 -7.66 19.91
N SER A 236 -9.56 -6.40 20.28
CA SER A 236 -10.31 -5.22 19.86
C SER A 236 -10.16 -4.98 18.35
N TYR A 237 -8.95 -5.12 17.82
CA TYR A 237 -8.66 -5.02 16.39
C TYR A 237 -9.41 -6.10 15.59
N ARG A 238 -9.34 -7.37 16.00
CA ARG A 238 -10.03 -8.45 15.29
C ARG A 238 -11.56 -8.32 15.35
N ALA A 239 -12.11 -7.84 16.47
CA ALA A 239 -13.53 -7.53 16.57
C ALA A 239 -13.93 -6.37 15.62
N TYR A 240 -13.08 -5.35 15.48
CA TYR A 240 -13.30 -4.29 14.49
C TYR A 240 -13.25 -4.83 13.06
N VAL A 241 -12.25 -5.67 12.75
CA VAL A 241 -12.08 -6.31 11.44
C VAL A 241 -13.31 -7.12 11.06
N GLU A 242 -13.81 -7.96 11.96
CA GLU A 242 -15.03 -8.74 11.77
C GLU A 242 -16.26 -7.85 11.55
N GLN A 243 -16.44 -6.82 12.37
CA GLN A 243 -17.64 -5.98 12.32
C GLN A 243 -17.71 -5.08 11.08
N TYR A 244 -16.60 -4.44 10.71
CA TYR A 244 -16.60 -3.36 9.72
C TYR A 244 -16.02 -3.77 8.37
N VAL A 245 -15.18 -4.78 8.38
CA VAL A 245 -14.45 -5.22 7.19
C VAL A 245 -15.02 -6.58 6.74
N GLY A 246 -15.57 -7.40 7.66
CA GLY A 246 -16.30 -8.64 7.36
C GLY A 246 -15.41 -9.89 7.28
N GLU A 247 -14.13 -9.74 7.61
CA GLU A 247 -13.13 -10.79 7.72
C GLU A 247 -13.42 -11.68 8.94
N PRO A 248 -13.19 -13.00 8.90
CA PRO A 248 -13.24 -13.83 10.09
C PRO A 248 -12.34 -13.27 11.19
N ARG A 249 -12.86 -13.26 12.43
CA ARG A 249 -12.10 -12.78 13.59
C ARG A 249 -10.83 -13.57 13.84
N GLU A 250 -10.84 -14.84 13.48
CA GLU A 250 -9.74 -15.81 13.59
C GLU A 250 -9.79 -16.79 12.39
N GLY A 251 -8.69 -17.47 12.13
CA GLY A 251 -8.56 -18.39 10.99
C GLY A 251 -7.34 -18.10 10.12
N VAL A 252 -7.33 -18.69 8.93
CA VAL A 252 -6.25 -18.57 7.94
C VAL A 252 -6.58 -17.45 6.95
N ILE A 253 -5.60 -16.61 6.65
CA ILE A 253 -5.69 -15.51 5.69
C ILE A 253 -4.57 -15.71 4.67
N LEU A 254 -4.92 -15.66 3.39
CA LEU A 254 -4.01 -15.78 2.27
C LEU A 254 -4.08 -14.52 1.40
N SER A 255 -2.93 -13.90 1.17
CA SER A 255 -2.85 -12.63 0.44
C SER A 255 -1.59 -12.53 -0.41
N ILE A 256 -1.66 -11.75 -1.49
CA ILE A 256 -0.52 -11.37 -2.32
C ILE A 256 -0.46 -9.84 -2.36
N ASN A 257 0.74 -9.28 -2.30
CA ASN A 257 0.97 -7.83 -2.40
C ASN A 257 0.48 -7.31 -3.76
N PRO A 258 -0.01 -6.06 -3.84
CA PRO A 258 -0.34 -5.46 -5.11
C PRO A 258 0.85 -5.46 -6.08
N VAL A 259 0.57 -5.66 -7.37
CA VAL A 259 1.57 -5.73 -8.43
C VAL A 259 1.33 -4.62 -9.44
N ASP A 260 2.34 -3.80 -9.69
CA ASP A 260 2.30 -2.75 -10.69
C ASP A 260 3.00 -3.22 -11.96
N ALA A 261 2.30 -3.20 -13.09
CA ALA A 261 2.90 -3.53 -14.38
C ALA A 261 2.26 -2.76 -15.54
N VAL A 262 3.01 -2.59 -16.62
CA VAL A 262 2.52 -2.01 -17.87
C VAL A 262 1.79 -3.08 -18.68
N PRO A 263 0.58 -2.82 -19.19
CA PRO A 263 -0.12 -3.74 -20.09
C PRO A 263 0.71 -4.09 -21.31
N GLU A 264 0.70 -5.35 -21.73
CA GLU A 264 1.54 -5.83 -22.85
C GLU A 264 1.31 -4.99 -24.12
N ALA A 265 0.05 -4.66 -24.42
CA ALA A 265 -0.33 -3.85 -25.57
C ALA A 265 0.21 -2.40 -25.53
N GLN A 266 0.64 -1.92 -24.37
CA GLN A 266 1.11 -0.55 -24.15
C GLN A 266 2.63 -0.44 -23.98
N ARG A 267 3.36 -1.56 -23.92
CA ARG A 267 4.80 -1.54 -23.65
C ARG A 267 5.64 -0.81 -24.70
N ALA A 268 5.31 -0.97 -25.97
CA ALA A 268 6.02 -0.26 -27.04
C ALA A 268 5.80 1.25 -26.94
N GLU A 269 4.57 1.69 -26.70
CA GLU A 269 4.24 3.09 -26.48
C GLU A 269 4.91 3.63 -25.21
N PHE A 270 4.96 2.84 -24.13
CA PHE A 270 5.64 3.22 -22.91
C PHE A 270 7.10 3.59 -23.16
N VAL A 271 7.85 2.70 -23.83
CA VAL A 271 9.26 2.92 -24.12
C VAL A 271 9.45 4.13 -25.03
N GLU A 272 8.63 4.28 -26.07
CA GLU A 272 8.67 5.46 -26.96
C GLU A 272 8.42 6.76 -26.18
N ARG A 273 7.36 6.80 -25.37
CA ARG A 273 7.00 8.00 -24.59
C ARG A 273 8.03 8.33 -23.52
N MET A 274 8.67 7.34 -22.89
CA MET A 274 9.74 7.58 -21.92
C MET A 274 10.91 8.37 -22.53
N GLN A 275 11.18 8.25 -23.83
CA GLN A 275 12.24 9.01 -24.51
C GLN A 275 11.96 10.52 -24.57
N GLU A 276 10.70 10.94 -24.43
CA GLU A 276 10.32 12.36 -24.36
C GLU A 276 10.68 13.00 -23.01
N TYR A 277 11.07 12.19 -22.01
CA TYR A 277 11.36 12.62 -20.64
C TYR A 277 12.78 12.22 -20.20
N PRO A 278 13.84 12.66 -20.89
CA PRO A 278 15.21 12.27 -20.58
C PRO A 278 15.71 12.80 -19.22
N ASP A 279 15.05 13.83 -18.68
CA ASP A 279 15.43 14.51 -17.43
C ASP A 279 14.56 14.09 -16.22
N LEU A 280 13.61 13.16 -16.39
CA LEU A 280 12.71 12.67 -15.33
C LEU A 280 12.99 11.22 -14.94
#